data_AF-A0A8R7QE19-F1
#
_entry.id   AF-A0A8R7QE19-F1
#
_cell.length_a   1.000
_cell.length_b   1.000
_cell.length_c   1.000
_cell.angle_alpha   90.00
_cell.angle_beta   90.00
_cell.angle_gamma   90.00
#
_symmetry.space_group_name_H-M   'P 1'
#
loop_
_entity.id
_entity.type
_entity.pdbx_description
1 polymer ?
#
loop_
_entity_poly.entity_id
_entity_poly.type
_entity_poly.pdbx_seq_one_letter_code
_entity_poly.pdbx_strand_id
1 'polypeptide(L)'
;MAAASEEAIKQFSVLMEQLEEPLKTTFQNVHQGYPRGTLLRFLKAREWNVPKAYKMLMDCLNWRLQNEIDSVLAKPILPADLYRSIRDTLLVGLTGYSKQGQPVYAFGVGLSTFDRASVNYYLQSHIQMNEYRDRVVLPGASEMSGKQINTCLKVMDMTGLKLSALNQIKMLSTITAVDDLNYPEKTETYYIVNAPYVFSACWKVVKPLLQERTKKKIKVLYGPGRDELLKVYILN
;
A
#
# COMPACT_ATOMS: atom_id res chain seq x y z
N MET A 1 -11.61 -8.93 24.31
CA MET A 1 -11.02 -8.70 22.97
C MET A 1 -9.52 -8.96 22.94
N ALA A 2 -8.69 -8.38 23.82
CA ALA A 2 -7.23 -8.57 23.79
C ALA A 2 -6.77 -10.05 23.89
N ALA A 3 -7.35 -10.83 24.81
CA ALA A 3 -6.99 -12.25 24.96
C ALA A 3 -7.30 -13.09 23.71
N ALA A 4 -8.45 -12.86 23.07
CA ALA A 4 -8.83 -13.56 21.83
C ALA A 4 -7.93 -13.17 20.64
N SER A 5 -7.48 -11.92 20.59
CA SER A 5 -6.52 -11.45 19.59
C SER A 5 -5.14 -12.11 19.75
N GLU A 6 -4.63 -12.26 20.97
CA GLU A 6 -3.35 -12.93 21.20
C GLU A 6 -3.40 -14.42 20.87
N GLU A 7 -4.50 -15.08 21.23
CA GLU A 7 -4.70 -16.49 20.89
C GLU A 7 -4.74 -16.71 19.37
N ALA A 8 -5.44 -15.83 18.62
CA ALA A 8 -5.44 -15.89 17.17
C ALA A 8 -4.04 -15.71 16.56
N ILE A 9 -3.21 -14.82 17.13
CA ILE A 9 -1.83 -14.64 16.66
C ILE A 9 -0.99 -15.88 16.96
N LYS A 10 -1.14 -16.48 18.14
CA LYS A 10 -0.42 -17.71 18.50
C LYS A 10 -0.77 -18.86 17.56
N GLN A 11 -2.06 -19.11 17.35
CA GLN A 11 -2.54 -20.13 16.41
C GLN A 11 -2.01 -19.90 14.99
N PHE A 12 -2.07 -18.66 14.52
CA PHE A 12 -1.56 -18.32 13.19
C PHE A 12 -0.03 -18.48 13.11
N SER A 13 0.71 -18.14 14.17
CA SER A 13 2.17 -18.29 14.22
C SER A 13 2.57 -19.76 14.07
N VAL A 14 1.90 -20.67 14.78
CA VAL A 14 2.15 -22.12 14.69
C VAL A 14 1.93 -22.63 13.26
N LEU A 15 0.89 -22.17 12.56
CA LEU A 15 0.67 -22.53 11.15
C LEU A 15 1.82 -22.06 10.24
N MET A 16 2.37 -20.88 10.50
CA MET A 16 3.46 -20.33 9.70
C MET A 16 4.83 -20.97 10.00
N GLU A 17 5.01 -21.61 11.16
CA GLU A 17 6.21 -22.38 11.50
C GLU A 17 6.31 -23.68 10.67
N GLN A 18 5.18 -24.19 10.18
CA GLN A 18 5.09 -25.41 9.37
C GLN A 18 5.40 -25.18 7.89
N LEU A 19 5.76 -23.96 7.49
CA LEU A 19 6.12 -23.68 6.10
C LEU A 19 7.40 -24.40 5.68
N GLU A 20 7.34 -25.05 4.54
CA GLU A 20 8.47 -25.64 3.84
C GLU A 20 9.02 -24.69 2.77
N GLU A 21 10.20 -24.99 2.24
CA GLU A 21 10.73 -24.26 1.09
C GLU A 21 9.91 -24.53 -0.18
N PRO A 22 9.74 -23.55 -1.08
CA PRO A 22 10.32 -22.19 -1.05
C PRO A 22 9.47 -21.15 -0.29
N LEU A 23 8.33 -21.55 0.29
CA LEU A 23 7.38 -20.64 0.95
C LEU A 23 7.98 -19.98 2.20
N LYS A 24 8.81 -20.72 2.95
CA LYS A 24 9.52 -20.22 4.12
C LYS A 24 10.45 -19.05 3.78
N THR A 25 11.27 -19.18 2.74
CA THR A 25 12.14 -18.08 2.28
C THR A 25 11.35 -16.84 1.86
N THR A 26 10.27 -17.01 1.08
CA THR A 26 9.48 -15.83 0.66
C THR A 26 8.71 -15.20 1.83
N PHE A 27 8.29 -15.98 2.83
CA PHE A 27 7.68 -15.44 4.05
C PHE A 27 8.67 -14.57 4.83
N GLN A 28 9.94 -14.98 4.91
CA GLN A 28 11.01 -14.17 5.50
C GLN A 28 11.16 -12.81 4.80
N ASN A 29 11.06 -12.78 3.47
CA ASN A 29 11.07 -11.53 2.71
C ASN A 29 9.85 -10.64 2.99
N VAL A 30 8.69 -11.22 3.29
CA VAL A 30 7.47 -10.46 3.63
C VAL A 30 7.57 -9.85 5.04
N HIS A 31 8.11 -10.58 6.02
CA HIS A 31 8.11 -10.13 7.41
C HIS A 31 9.40 -9.43 7.86
N GLN A 32 10.53 -9.67 7.19
CA GLN A 32 11.81 -8.98 7.40
C GLN A 32 12.25 -8.93 8.88
N GLY A 33 12.24 -10.08 9.54
CA GLY A 33 12.52 -10.17 10.98
C GLY A 33 11.37 -9.83 11.92
N TYR A 34 10.22 -9.33 11.42
CA TYR A 34 9.06 -8.96 12.23
C TYR A 34 7.79 -9.79 11.91
N PRO A 35 7.80 -11.13 12.10
CA PRO A 35 6.69 -12.02 11.73
C PRO A 35 5.37 -11.59 12.35
N ARG A 36 5.36 -11.22 13.64
CA ARG A 36 4.16 -10.78 14.35
C ARG A 36 3.45 -9.61 13.68
N GLY A 37 4.20 -8.60 13.20
CA GLY A 37 3.64 -7.45 12.48
C GLY A 37 2.95 -7.88 11.19
N THR A 38 3.53 -8.82 10.46
CA THR A 38 2.91 -9.39 9.26
C THR A 38 1.65 -10.18 9.60
N LEU A 39 1.67 -11.08 10.58
CA LEU A 39 0.48 -11.86 10.97
C LEU A 39 -0.69 -10.96 11.38
N LEU A 40 -0.42 -9.91 12.15
CA LEU A 40 -1.42 -8.92 12.56
C LEU A 40 -2.12 -8.25 11.37
N ARG A 41 -1.39 -7.90 10.30
CA ARG A 41 -1.97 -7.30 9.10
C ARG A 41 -2.94 -8.24 8.40
N PHE A 42 -2.56 -9.50 8.24
CA PHE A 42 -3.40 -10.51 7.59
C PHE A 42 -4.61 -10.89 8.45
N LEU A 43 -4.47 -10.96 9.78
CA LEU A 43 -5.59 -11.15 10.71
C LEU A 43 -6.58 -9.98 10.64
N LYS A 44 -6.11 -8.74 10.77
CA LYS A 44 -6.96 -7.54 10.66
C LYS A 44 -7.70 -7.52 9.32
N ALA A 45 -7.01 -7.86 8.23
CA ALA A 45 -7.57 -7.95 6.89
C ALA A 45 -8.68 -9.00 6.71
N ARG A 46 -8.79 -9.96 7.64
CA ARG A 46 -9.78 -11.03 7.65
C ARG A 46 -10.54 -11.09 8.97
N GLU A 47 -10.71 -9.94 9.63
CA GLU A 47 -11.54 -9.78 10.84
C GLU A 47 -11.15 -10.77 11.94
N TRP A 48 -9.86 -11.00 12.11
CA TRP A 48 -9.27 -11.92 13.09
C TRP A 48 -9.65 -13.40 12.90
N ASN A 49 -10.18 -13.77 11.73
CA ASN A 49 -10.43 -15.16 11.36
C ASN A 49 -9.12 -15.84 10.90
N VAL A 50 -8.57 -16.71 11.73
CA VAL A 50 -7.28 -17.39 11.48
C VAL A 50 -7.27 -18.19 10.17
N PRO A 51 -8.24 -19.08 9.87
CA PRO A 51 -8.22 -19.83 8.60
C PRO A 51 -8.23 -18.94 7.36
N LYS A 52 -9.06 -17.88 7.35
CA LYS A 52 -9.12 -16.92 6.23
C LYS A 52 -7.83 -16.11 6.10
N ALA A 53 -7.23 -15.69 7.23
CA ALA A 53 -5.97 -14.96 7.25
C ALA A 53 -4.80 -15.82 6.76
N TYR A 54 -4.73 -17.07 7.22
CA TYR A 54 -3.76 -18.06 6.74
C TYR A 54 -3.89 -18.29 5.24
N LYS A 55 -5.10 -18.57 4.74
CA LYS A 55 -5.34 -18.70 3.30
C LYS A 55 -4.86 -17.47 2.52
N MET A 56 -5.20 -16.26 2.99
CA MET A 56 -4.78 -15.02 2.31
C MET A 56 -3.25 -14.86 2.28
N LEU A 57 -2.57 -15.20 3.38
CA LEU A 57 -1.11 -15.14 3.42
C LEU A 57 -0.49 -16.19 2.49
N MET A 58 -0.99 -17.42 2.49
CA MET A 58 -0.54 -18.47 1.57
C MET A 58 -0.75 -18.09 0.10
N ASP A 59 -1.91 -17.51 -0.25
CA ASP A 59 -2.18 -17.02 -1.59
C ASP A 59 -1.20 -15.90 -1.98
N CYS A 60 -0.87 -15.00 -1.04
CA CYS A 60 0.16 -13.97 -1.23
C CYS A 60 1.55 -14.58 -1.44
N LEU A 61 2.00 -15.52 -0.62
CA LEU A 61 3.31 -16.17 -0.77
C LEU A 61 3.42 -16.90 -2.13
N ASN A 62 2.38 -17.61 -2.55
CA ASN A 62 2.34 -18.25 -3.86
C ASN A 62 2.38 -17.23 -5.00
N TRP A 63 1.62 -16.13 -4.90
CA TRP A 63 1.69 -15.03 -5.86
C TRP A 63 3.10 -14.46 -5.97
N ARG A 64 3.81 -14.31 -4.84
CA ARG A 64 5.18 -13.82 -4.82
C ARG A 64 6.14 -14.73 -5.57
N LEU A 65 6.03 -16.04 -5.37
CA LEU A 65 6.83 -17.03 -6.07
C LEU A 65 6.54 -17.03 -7.57
N GLN A 66 5.25 -17.08 -7.95
CA GLN A 66 4.81 -17.12 -9.35
C GLN A 66 5.20 -15.88 -10.16
N ASN A 67 5.30 -14.72 -9.50
CA ASN A 67 5.62 -13.44 -10.16
C ASN A 67 7.04 -12.95 -9.83
N GLU A 68 7.85 -13.79 -9.19
CA GLU A 68 9.24 -13.51 -8.81
C GLU A 68 9.41 -12.17 -8.05
N ILE A 69 8.42 -11.86 -7.20
CA ILE A 69 8.31 -10.57 -6.49
C ILE A 69 9.53 -10.33 -5.60
N ASP A 70 10.14 -11.40 -5.08
CA ASP A 70 11.30 -11.27 -4.20
C ASP A 70 12.54 -10.66 -4.85
N SER A 71 12.63 -10.77 -6.18
CA SER A 71 13.70 -10.18 -6.99
C SER A 71 13.29 -8.87 -7.68
N VAL A 72 12.05 -8.39 -7.49
CA VAL A 72 11.47 -7.32 -8.33
C VAL A 72 12.24 -5.99 -8.23
N LEU A 73 12.86 -5.70 -7.09
CA LEU A 73 13.68 -4.50 -6.91
C LEU A 73 14.99 -4.53 -7.70
N ALA A 74 15.48 -5.72 -8.04
CA ALA A 74 16.66 -5.91 -8.89
C ALA A 74 16.32 -5.99 -10.39
N LYS A 75 15.03 -5.96 -10.75
CA LYS A 75 14.54 -6.07 -12.14
C LYS A 75 14.12 -4.70 -12.68
N PRO A 76 15.02 -3.95 -13.36
CA PRO A 76 14.68 -2.63 -13.87
C PRO A 76 13.57 -2.72 -14.93
N ILE A 77 12.74 -1.68 -15.02
CA ILE A 77 11.85 -1.49 -16.16
C ILE A 77 12.72 -0.95 -17.31
N LEU A 78 12.81 -1.73 -18.39
CA LEU A 78 13.58 -1.40 -19.58
C LEU A 78 12.67 -1.18 -20.79
N PRO A 79 13.04 -0.26 -21.71
CA PRO A 79 14.21 0.63 -21.66
C PRO A 79 14.07 1.73 -20.59
N ALA A 80 15.17 2.41 -20.24
CA ALA A 80 15.17 3.45 -19.20
C ALA A 80 14.18 4.60 -19.50
N ASP A 81 13.97 4.94 -20.77
CA ASP A 81 13.02 5.98 -21.17
C ASP A 81 11.56 5.57 -20.95
N LEU A 82 11.25 4.27 -20.99
CA LEU A 82 9.94 3.75 -20.59
C LEU A 82 9.72 3.96 -19.09
N TYR A 83 10.72 3.65 -18.27
CA TYR A 83 10.66 3.90 -16.83
C TYR A 83 10.46 5.39 -16.53
N ARG A 84 11.23 6.27 -17.18
CA ARG A 84 11.06 7.73 -17.05
C ARG A 84 9.64 8.16 -17.42
N SER A 85 9.13 7.69 -18.56
CA SER A 85 7.78 8.01 -19.02
C SER A 85 6.70 7.60 -18.02
N ILE A 86 6.87 6.48 -17.31
CA ILE A 86 5.97 6.04 -16.22
C ILE A 86 6.11 6.96 -15.01
N ARG A 87 7.32 7.37 -14.64
CA ARG A 87 7.56 8.25 -13.48
C ARG A 87 7.08 9.67 -13.70
N ASP A 88 7.07 10.14 -14.95
CA ASP A 88 6.57 11.45 -15.34
C ASP A 88 5.03 11.54 -15.31
N THR A 89 4.35 10.39 -15.39
CA THR A 89 2.87 10.33 -15.40
C THR A 89 2.26 9.72 -14.15
N LEU A 90 2.94 8.82 -13.45
CA LEU A 90 2.53 8.34 -12.13
C LEU A 90 3.20 9.19 -11.06
N LEU A 91 2.56 10.31 -10.73
CA LEU A 91 3.09 11.30 -9.79
C LEU A 91 2.96 10.78 -8.36
N VAL A 92 4.05 10.19 -7.85
CA VAL A 92 4.16 9.70 -6.48
C VAL A 92 5.56 9.88 -5.93
N GLY A 93 5.65 10.30 -4.67
CA GLY A 93 6.92 10.41 -3.95
C GLY A 93 6.78 10.26 -2.44
N LEU A 94 7.86 9.83 -1.79
CA LEU A 94 8.02 9.92 -0.34
C LEU A 94 8.34 11.38 0.00
N THR A 95 7.45 12.05 0.74
CA THR A 95 7.57 13.49 1.04
C THR A 95 8.03 13.79 2.45
N GLY A 96 8.17 12.77 3.30
CA GLY A 96 8.64 12.92 4.67
C GLY A 96 8.06 11.86 5.59
N TYR A 97 8.00 12.18 6.89
CA TYR A 97 7.51 11.29 7.93
C TYR A 97 6.48 12.00 8.82
N SER A 98 5.51 11.23 9.34
CA SER A 98 4.55 11.70 10.32
C SER A 98 5.21 11.87 11.69
N LYS A 99 4.58 12.61 12.60
CA LYS A 99 5.02 12.73 14.01
C LYS A 99 5.11 11.40 14.73
N GLN A 100 4.40 10.38 14.23
CA GLN A 100 4.44 9.02 14.77
C GLN A 100 5.53 8.15 14.12
N GLY A 101 6.30 8.69 13.17
CA GLY A 101 7.39 8.01 12.45
C GLY A 101 6.97 7.33 11.16
N GLN A 102 5.70 7.43 10.73
CA GLN A 102 5.23 6.75 9.52
C GLN A 102 5.69 7.48 8.27
N PRO A 103 6.24 6.81 7.25
CA PRO A 103 6.53 7.46 5.98
C PRO A 103 5.24 7.99 5.34
N VAL A 104 5.34 9.19 4.76
CA VAL A 104 4.23 9.85 4.07
C VAL A 104 4.50 9.89 2.58
N TYR A 105 3.60 9.26 1.81
CA TYR A 105 3.63 9.29 0.35
C TYR A 105 2.60 10.27 -0.18
N ALA A 106 3.02 11.20 -1.03
CA ALA A 106 2.10 12.08 -1.76
C ALA A 106 1.87 11.56 -3.18
N PHE A 107 0.62 11.59 -3.62
CA PHE A 107 0.16 11.17 -4.94
C PHE A 107 -0.53 12.36 -5.61
N GLY A 108 -0.03 12.78 -6.78
CA GLY A 108 -0.70 13.76 -7.64
C GLY A 108 -1.80 13.09 -8.45
N VAL A 109 -2.87 12.63 -7.80
CA VAL A 109 -3.93 11.80 -8.41
C VAL A 109 -4.59 12.51 -9.58
N GLY A 110 -4.94 13.79 -9.43
CA GLY A 110 -5.65 14.53 -10.47
C GLY A 110 -4.81 14.82 -11.71
N LEU A 111 -3.48 14.85 -11.57
CA LEU A 111 -2.52 15.09 -12.65
C LEU A 111 -1.90 13.80 -13.20
N SER A 112 -2.07 12.67 -12.51
CA SER A 112 -1.48 11.41 -12.95
C SER A 112 -2.21 10.85 -14.17
N THR A 113 -1.44 10.36 -15.14
CA THR A 113 -1.96 9.65 -16.31
C THR A 113 -1.31 8.28 -16.44
N PHE A 114 -1.92 7.44 -17.27
CA PHE A 114 -1.61 6.02 -17.37
C PHE A 114 -1.55 5.56 -18.83
N ASP A 115 -1.12 6.48 -19.68
CA ASP A 115 -1.22 6.43 -21.15
C ASP A 115 0.14 6.23 -21.84
N ARG A 116 1.25 6.28 -21.10
CA ARG A 116 2.62 6.13 -21.63
C ARG A 116 3.16 4.71 -21.68
N ALA A 117 2.48 3.75 -21.08
CA ALA A 117 2.94 2.36 -21.01
C ALA A 117 1.76 1.40 -20.87
N SER A 118 2.02 0.11 -21.12
CA SER A 118 1.03 -0.93 -20.84
C SER A 118 0.74 -1.02 -19.34
N VAL A 119 -0.43 -1.56 -19.00
CA VAL A 119 -0.86 -1.77 -17.61
C VAL A 119 0.18 -2.57 -16.81
N ASN A 120 0.86 -3.52 -17.43
CA ASN A 120 1.84 -4.38 -16.76
C ASN A 120 3.04 -3.58 -16.24
N TYR A 121 3.52 -2.58 -16.98
CA TYR A 121 4.66 -1.77 -16.52
C TYR A 121 4.28 -0.81 -15.39
N TYR A 122 3.09 -0.20 -15.44
CA TYR A 122 2.59 0.58 -14.29
C TYR A 122 2.39 -0.31 -13.06
N LEU A 123 1.87 -1.52 -13.24
CA LEU A 123 1.70 -2.48 -12.16
C LEU A 123 3.05 -2.91 -11.58
N GLN A 124 4.04 -3.23 -12.43
CA GLN A 124 5.40 -3.54 -11.99
C GLN A 124 6.01 -2.36 -11.22
N SER A 125 5.89 -1.13 -11.72
CA SER A 125 6.39 0.06 -11.03
C SER A 125 5.71 0.26 -9.67
N HIS A 126 4.41 -0.01 -9.56
CA HIS A 126 3.66 0.07 -8.30
C HIS A 126 4.09 -1.00 -7.30
N ILE A 127 4.28 -2.24 -7.77
CA ILE A 127 4.81 -3.35 -6.96
C ILE A 127 6.22 -3.01 -6.46
N GLN A 128 7.11 -2.51 -7.32
CA GLN A 128 8.45 -2.07 -6.93
C GLN A 128 8.41 -0.99 -5.86
N MET A 129 7.52 -0.01 -5.99
CA MET A 129 7.33 1.01 -4.96
C MET A 129 6.85 0.41 -3.62
N ASN A 130 5.92 -0.55 -3.65
CA ASN A 130 5.44 -1.23 -2.44
C ASN A 130 6.55 -2.07 -1.79
N GLU A 131 7.32 -2.83 -2.57
CA GLU A 131 8.45 -3.62 -2.05
C GLU A 131 9.57 -2.72 -1.51
N TYR A 132 9.86 -1.58 -2.16
CA TYR A 132 10.85 -0.61 -1.67
C TYR A 132 10.38 0.04 -0.37
N ARG A 133 9.09 0.44 -0.30
CA ARG A 133 8.48 0.90 0.96
C ARG A 133 8.69 -0.13 2.05
N ASP A 134 8.36 -1.39 1.75
CA ASP A 134 8.34 -2.43 2.76
C ASP A 134 9.73 -2.86 3.20
N ARG A 135 10.71 -2.95 2.30
CA ARG A 135 12.07 -3.47 2.56
C ARG A 135 13.12 -2.43 2.92
N VAL A 136 12.86 -1.17 2.61
CA VAL A 136 13.84 -0.09 2.80
C VAL A 136 13.26 1.01 3.67
N VAL A 137 12.11 1.56 3.28
CA VAL A 137 11.57 2.75 3.95
C VAL A 137 11.02 2.44 5.35
N LEU A 138 10.25 1.35 5.52
CA LEU A 138 9.68 0.97 6.81
C LEU A 138 10.73 0.53 7.84
N PRO A 139 11.75 -0.29 7.47
CA PRO A 139 12.86 -0.58 8.38
C PRO A 139 13.60 0.69 8.83
N GLY A 140 13.97 1.57 7.89
CA GLY A 140 14.62 2.83 8.22
C GLY A 140 13.74 3.74 9.09
N ALA A 141 12.43 3.81 8.83
CA ALA A 141 11.48 4.52 9.67
C ALA A 141 11.40 3.96 11.09
N SER A 142 11.51 2.65 11.23
CA SER A 142 11.48 1.97 12.53
C SER A 142 12.73 2.26 13.35
N GLU A 143 13.90 2.23 12.70
CA GLU A 143 15.17 2.61 13.31
C GLU A 143 15.17 4.07 13.78
N MET A 144 14.79 5.01 12.90
CA MET A 144 14.76 6.45 13.23
C MET A 144 13.77 6.78 14.36
N SER A 145 12.68 6.04 14.48
CA SER A 145 11.64 6.30 15.50
C SER A 145 11.81 5.47 16.78
N GLY A 146 12.82 4.59 16.84
CA GLY A 146 13.07 3.70 17.98
C GLY A 146 11.94 2.71 18.27
N LYS A 147 11.02 2.49 17.33
CA LYS A 147 9.87 1.60 17.46
C LYS A 147 9.47 1.02 16.12
N GLN A 148 8.77 -0.12 16.12
CA GLN A 148 8.34 -0.74 14.88
C GLN A 148 7.27 0.10 14.14
N ILE A 149 7.59 0.50 12.91
CA ILE A 149 6.69 1.17 11.96
C ILE A 149 6.27 0.17 10.87
N ASN A 150 4.99 -0.15 10.81
CA ASN A 150 4.45 -1.14 9.87
C ASN A 150 3.57 -0.54 8.77
N THR A 151 3.23 0.75 8.87
CA THR A 151 2.25 1.42 8.02
C THR A 151 2.77 2.76 7.52
N CYS A 152 2.17 3.24 6.43
CA CYS A 152 2.42 4.55 5.84
C CYS A 152 1.15 5.42 5.86
N LEU A 153 1.33 6.70 5.61
CA LEU A 153 0.26 7.64 5.30
C LEU A 153 0.30 7.97 3.80
N LYS A 154 -0.88 8.19 3.21
CA LYS A 154 -0.98 8.59 1.81
C LYS A 154 -1.74 9.91 1.72
N VAL A 155 -1.12 10.91 1.09
CA VAL A 155 -1.77 12.17 0.71
C VAL A 155 -2.12 12.07 -0.77
N MET A 156 -3.39 12.19 -1.10
CA MET A 156 -3.96 12.02 -2.42
C MET A 156 -4.43 13.39 -2.89
N ASP A 157 -3.57 14.09 -3.64
CA ASP A 157 -3.85 15.41 -4.17
C ASP A 157 -4.71 15.30 -5.44
N MET A 158 -5.91 15.87 -5.37
CA MET A 158 -6.90 15.84 -6.44
C MET A 158 -6.82 17.05 -7.38
N THR A 159 -5.82 17.93 -7.20
CA THR A 159 -5.56 19.04 -8.12
C THR A 159 -5.49 18.55 -9.56
N GLY A 160 -6.22 19.19 -10.46
CA GLY A 160 -6.27 18.83 -11.88
C GLY A 160 -7.19 17.65 -12.22
N LEU A 161 -7.87 17.03 -11.24
CA LEU A 161 -8.76 15.91 -11.48
C LEU A 161 -9.89 16.29 -12.46
N LYS A 162 -10.10 15.44 -13.47
CA LYS A 162 -11.15 15.56 -14.51
C LYS A 162 -11.99 14.28 -14.56
N LEU A 163 -13.20 14.35 -15.13
CA LEU A 163 -14.05 13.15 -15.35
C LEU A 163 -13.34 12.08 -16.20
N SER A 164 -12.46 12.50 -17.13
CA SER A 164 -11.66 11.60 -17.96
C SER A 164 -10.75 10.66 -17.16
N ALA A 165 -10.47 10.95 -15.88
CA ALA A 165 -9.76 10.03 -14.99
C ALA A 165 -10.50 8.69 -14.83
N LEU A 166 -11.83 8.66 -15.00
CA LEU A 166 -12.60 7.43 -14.99
C LEU A 166 -12.27 6.48 -16.14
N ASN A 167 -11.65 6.97 -17.22
CA ASN A 167 -11.14 6.11 -18.30
C ASN A 167 -10.01 5.19 -17.79
N GLN A 168 -9.36 5.54 -16.68
CA GLN A 168 -8.27 4.78 -16.07
C GLN A 168 -8.76 3.80 -14.98
N ILE A 169 -10.07 3.62 -14.83
CA ILE A 169 -10.68 2.79 -13.78
C ILE A 169 -10.18 1.34 -13.81
N LYS A 170 -9.91 0.78 -15.00
CA LYS A 170 -9.38 -0.57 -15.13
C LYS A 170 -8.02 -0.70 -14.45
N MET A 171 -7.14 0.28 -14.66
CA MET A 171 -5.83 0.27 -14.02
C MET A 171 -5.94 0.44 -12.50
N LEU A 172 -6.78 1.37 -12.05
CA LEU A 172 -7.04 1.58 -10.62
C LEU A 172 -7.54 0.29 -9.95
N SER A 173 -8.46 -0.43 -10.61
CA SER A 173 -8.97 -1.72 -10.13
C SER A 173 -7.87 -2.77 -10.06
N THR A 174 -6.98 -2.86 -11.06
CA THR A 174 -5.84 -3.80 -11.04
C THR A 174 -4.89 -3.50 -9.88
N ILE A 175 -4.52 -2.23 -9.69
CA ILE A 175 -3.65 -1.80 -8.58
C ILE A 175 -4.30 -2.09 -7.23
N THR A 176 -5.58 -1.74 -7.08
CA THR A 176 -6.32 -1.95 -5.84
C THR A 176 -6.43 -3.44 -5.50
N ALA A 177 -6.69 -4.30 -6.49
CA ALA A 177 -6.77 -5.74 -6.29
C ALA A 177 -5.44 -6.34 -5.79
N VAL A 178 -4.31 -5.91 -6.38
CA VAL A 178 -2.97 -6.34 -5.93
C VAL A 178 -2.68 -5.85 -4.51
N ASP A 179 -2.96 -4.58 -4.21
CA ASP A 179 -2.77 -4.02 -2.87
C ASP A 179 -3.62 -4.76 -1.82
N ASP A 180 -4.88 -5.04 -2.14
CA ASP A 180 -5.81 -5.67 -1.22
C ASP A 180 -5.51 -7.13 -0.90
N LEU A 181 -4.96 -7.86 -1.88
CA LEU A 181 -4.60 -9.28 -1.73
C LEU A 181 -3.22 -9.46 -1.11
N ASN A 182 -2.24 -8.64 -1.51
CA ASN A 182 -0.84 -8.89 -1.23
C ASN A 182 -0.20 -7.90 -0.24
N TYR A 183 -0.77 -6.70 -0.09
CA TYR A 183 -0.27 -5.66 0.80
C TYR A 183 -1.30 -5.18 1.84
N PRO A 184 -2.01 -6.10 2.54
CA PRO A 184 -3.07 -5.70 3.47
C PRO A 184 -2.53 -4.83 4.60
N GLU A 185 -3.35 -3.88 5.03
CA GLU A 185 -3.12 -3.06 6.23
C GLU A 185 -1.77 -2.31 6.22
N LYS A 186 -1.25 -1.96 5.04
CA LYS A 186 0.00 -1.18 4.87
C LYS A 186 -0.20 0.34 4.90
N THR A 187 -1.44 0.80 4.72
CA THR A 187 -1.80 2.22 4.83
C THR A 187 -2.68 2.43 6.05
N GLU A 188 -2.31 3.40 6.89
CA GLU A 188 -3.07 3.78 8.08
C GLU A 188 -4.20 4.77 7.72
N THR A 189 -3.89 5.78 6.91
CA THR A 189 -4.85 6.81 6.51
C THR A 189 -4.54 7.32 5.10
N TYR A 190 -5.59 7.54 4.32
CA TYR A 190 -5.56 8.22 3.03
C TYR A 190 -6.19 9.60 3.22
N TYR A 191 -5.39 10.65 3.10
CA TYR A 191 -5.84 12.04 3.14
C TYR A 191 -6.13 12.49 1.71
N ILE A 192 -7.36 12.83 1.39
CA ILE A 192 -7.73 13.44 0.11
C ILE A 192 -7.72 14.95 0.30
N VAL A 193 -6.94 15.66 -0.52
CA VAL A 193 -6.80 17.13 -0.49
C VAL A 193 -7.09 17.73 -1.85
N ASN A 194 -7.39 19.03 -1.88
CA ASN A 194 -7.66 19.78 -3.11
C ASN A 194 -8.74 19.14 -4.00
N ALA A 195 -9.77 18.54 -3.38
CA ALA A 195 -10.85 17.87 -4.12
C ALA A 195 -11.69 18.88 -4.92
N PRO A 196 -11.65 18.87 -6.27
CA PRO A 196 -12.47 19.77 -7.07
C PRO A 196 -13.94 19.33 -7.07
N TYR A 197 -14.86 20.17 -7.58
CA TYR A 197 -16.30 19.86 -7.62
C TYR A 197 -16.61 18.48 -8.24
N VAL A 198 -15.84 18.11 -9.28
CA VAL A 198 -15.97 16.85 -10.03
C VAL A 198 -15.60 15.61 -9.20
N PHE A 199 -14.85 15.77 -8.11
CA PHE A 199 -14.46 14.67 -7.22
C PHE A 199 -15.68 13.86 -6.76
N SER A 200 -16.79 14.52 -6.43
CA SER A 200 -18.01 13.85 -5.97
C SER A 200 -18.57 12.86 -7.00
N ALA A 201 -18.49 13.17 -8.29
CA ALA A 201 -18.93 12.30 -9.37
C ALA A 201 -17.97 11.11 -9.55
N CYS A 202 -16.66 11.37 -9.60
CA CYS A 202 -15.65 10.32 -9.69
C CYS A 202 -15.72 9.36 -8.48
N TRP A 203 -15.92 9.92 -7.28
CA TRP A 203 -15.98 9.19 -6.03
C TRP A 203 -17.16 8.22 -5.97
N LYS A 204 -18.32 8.57 -6.55
CA LYS A 204 -19.47 7.65 -6.66
C LYS A 204 -19.13 6.37 -7.44
N VAL A 205 -18.23 6.47 -8.42
CA VAL A 205 -17.80 5.34 -9.26
C VAL A 205 -16.65 4.56 -8.60
N VAL A 206 -15.69 5.26 -7.98
CA VAL A 206 -14.50 4.63 -7.37
C VAL A 206 -14.82 3.98 -6.02
N LYS A 207 -15.63 4.63 -5.18
CA LYS A 207 -15.90 4.17 -3.80
C LYS A 207 -16.38 2.70 -3.74
N PRO A 208 -17.32 2.22 -4.58
CA PRO A 208 -17.75 0.82 -4.57
C PRO A 208 -16.64 -0.22 -4.82
N LEU A 209 -15.57 0.16 -5.52
CA LEU A 209 -14.45 -0.73 -5.83
C LEU A 209 -13.52 -0.98 -4.63
N LEU A 210 -13.61 -0.15 -3.59
CA LEU A 210 -12.76 -0.23 -2.42
C LEU A 210 -13.36 -1.15 -1.37
N GLN A 211 -12.51 -1.92 -0.68
CA GLN A 211 -12.92 -2.67 0.50
C GLN A 211 -13.34 -1.75 1.66
N GLU A 212 -14.27 -2.21 2.50
CA GLU A 212 -14.78 -1.43 3.65
C GLU A 212 -13.67 -0.96 4.60
N ARG A 213 -12.66 -1.80 4.84
CA ARG A 213 -11.49 -1.42 5.65
C ARG A 213 -10.71 -0.24 5.07
N THR A 214 -10.65 -0.13 3.74
CA THR A 214 -9.97 0.97 3.04
C THR A 214 -10.84 2.22 3.09
N LYS A 215 -12.16 2.10 2.87
CA LYS A 215 -13.12 3.22 2.98
C LYS A 215 -13.03 3.91 4.35
N LYS A 216 -12.93 3.13 5.43
CA LYS A 216 -12.83 3.64 6.82
C LYS A 216 -11.55 4.46 7.08
N LYS A 217 -10.51 4.30 6.26
CA LYS A 217 -9.22 4.99 6.39
C LYS A 217 -9.13 6.26 5.55
N ILE A 218 -10.15 6.58 4.76
CA ILE A 218 -10.16 7.73 3.86
C ILE A 218 -10.71 8.94 4.60
N LYS A 219 -9.93 10.02 4.62
CA LYS A 219 -10.30 11.32 5.18
C LYS A 219 -10.24 12.36 4.07
N VAL A 220 -11.40 12.88 3.67
CA VAL A 220 -11.48 14.01 2.75
C VAL A 220 -11.32 15.29 3.55
N LEU A 221 -10.25 16.04 3.29
CA LEU A 221 -9.95 17.31 3.94
C LEU A 221 -10.54 18.46 3.13
N TYR A 222 -10.87 19.56 3.81
CA TYR A 222 -11.37 20.76 3.15
C TYR A 222 -10.21 21.59 2.58
N GLY A 223 -10.36 22.06 1.33
CA GLY A 223 -9.34 22.85 0.65
C GLY A 223 -7.97 22.14 0.57
N PRO A 224 -6.86 22.87 0.80
CA PRO A 224 -5.51 22.28 0.82
C PRO A 224 -5.26 21.30 1.98
N GLY A 225 -6.14 21.26 3.00
CA GLY A 225 -5.95 20.43 4.19
C GLY A 225 -4.67 20.73 4.97
N ARG A 226 -4.09 21.93 4.79
CA ARG A 226 -2.77 22.30 5.34
C ARG A 226 -2.77 22.16 6.85
N ASP A 227 -3.75 22.72 7.55
CA ASP A 227 -3.80 22.73 9.01
C ASP A 227 -3.95 21.32 9.59
N GLU A 228 -4.74 20.45 8.93
CA GLU A 228 -4.88 19.05 9.31
C GLU A 228 -3.60 18.25 9.03
N LEU A 229 -2.96 18.48 7.88
CA LEU A 229 -1.71 17.80 7.53
C LEU A 229 -0.55 18.26 8.44
N LEU A 230 -0.46 19.53 8.82
CA LEU A 230 0.55 20.01 9.79
C LEU A 230 0.42 19.37 11.18
N LYS A 231 -0.77 18.89 11.54
CA LYS A 231 -0.95 18.11 12.78
C LYS A 231 -0.33 16.71 12.66
N VAL A 232 -0.21 16.19 11.43
CA VAL A 232 0.25 14.83 11.11
C VAL A 232 1.74 14.81 10.78
N TYR A 233 2.26 15.77 10.03
CA TYR A 233 3.66 15.84 9.59
C TYR A 233 4.62 16.23 10.72
N ILE A 234 5.85 15.72 10.67
CA ILE A 234 6.98 16.37 11.36
C ILE A 234 7.26 17.66 10.59
N LEU A 235 7.20 18.79 11.30
CA LEU A 235 7.76 20.03 10.80
C LEU A 235 9.22 20.03 11.21
N ASN A 236 10.11 20.08 10.21
CA ASN A 236 11.50 20.47 10.44
C ASN A 236 11.56 21.99 10.59
#